data_AF-A0A2W7PDH2-F1
#
_entry.id   AF-A0A2W7PDH2-F1
#
_cell.length_a   1.000
_cell.length_b   1.000
_cell.length_c   1.000
_cell.angle_alpha   90.00
_cell.angle_beta   90.00
_cell.angle_gamma   90.00
#
_symmetry.space_group_name_H-M   'P 1'
#
loop_
_entity.id
_entity.type
_entity.pdbx_description
1 polymer ?
#
loop_
_entity_poly.entity_id
_entity_poly.type
_entity_poly.pdbx_seq_one_letter_code
_entity_poly.pdbx_strand_id
1 'polypeptide(L)' 'MVHSRVLLIHTETAGDTKLFAAGRYDDELDGDVLRIIERVTYPEIQEPGPAVCTDLSRAL' A
#
# COMPACT_ATOMS: atom_id res chain seq x y z
N MET A 1 11.00 -13.99 1.20
CA MET A 1 9.95 -13.14 1.78
C MET A 1 10.61 -11.99 2.52
N VAL A 2 10.20 -10.75 2.25
CA VAL A 2 10.77 -9.53 2.85
C VAL A 2 9.67 -8.83 3.65
N HIS A 3 10.02 -8.34 4.84
CA HIS A 3 9.08 -7.65 5.73
C HIS A 3 9.43 -6.17 5.81
N SER A 4 8.42 -5.31 5.63
CA SER A 4 8.59 -3.85 5.75
C SER A 4 7.43 -3.22 6.51
N ARG A 5 7.72 -2.13 7.21
CA ARG A 5 6.69 -1.26 7.81
C ARG A 5 6.47 -0.05 6.91
N VAL A 6 5.22 0.35 6.78
CA VAL A 6 4.82 1.44 5.88
C VAL A 6 4.02 2.50 6.65
N LEU A 7 4.29 3.76 6.31
CA LEU A 7 3.49 4.92 6.69
C LEU A 7 3.13 5.68 5.41
N LEU A 8 1.85 5.75 5.08
CA LEU A 8 1.34 6.46 3.92
C LEU A 8 0.72 7.77 4.39
N ILE A 9 1.26 8.88 3.89
CA ILE A 9 0.77 10.23 4.13
C ILE A 9 0.20 10.75 2.81
N HIS A 10 -1.03 11.25 2.85
CA HIS A 10 -1.69 11.84 1.68
C HIS A 10 -1.74 13.35 1.87
N THR A 11 -1.20 14.09 0.92
CA THR A 11 -1.38 15.54 0.81
C THR A 11 -2.34 15.84 -0.31
N GLU A 12 -3.48 16.45 0.03
CA GLU A 12 -4.49 16.86 -0.93
C GLU A 12 -3.99 18.05 -1.76
N THR A 13 -4.57 18.27 -2.94
CA THR A 13 -4.18 19.39 -3.81
C THR A 13 -4.39 20.76 -3.17
N ALA A 14 -5.32 20.86 -2.21
CA ALA A 14 -5.54 22.05 -1.39
C ALA A 14 -4.42 22.31 -0.35
N GLY A 15 -3.50 21.37 -0.17
CA GLY A 15 -2.35 21.46 0.74
C GLY A 15 -2.54 20.72 2.07
N ASP A 16 -3.75 20.24 2.38
CA ASP A 16 -4.02 19.52 3.61
C ASP A 16 -3.34 18.15 3.61
N THR A 17 -2.56 17.88 4.66
CA THR A 17 -1.82 16.62 4.82
C THR A 17 -2.43 15.80 5.94
N LYS A 18 -2.71 14.52 5.67
CA LYS A 18 -3.23 13.58 6.65
C LYS A 18 -2.52 12.23 6.61
N LEU A 19 -2.49 11.57 7.76
CA LEU A 19 -2.17 10.15 7.82
C LEU A 19 -3.24 9.39 7.05
N PHE A 20 -2.84 8.66 6.01
CA PHE A 20 -3.76 7.92 5.16
C PHE A 20 -3.83 6.44 5.56
N ALA A 21 -2.66 5.82 5.72
CA ALA A 21 -2.58 4.44 6.19
C ALA A 21 -1.25 4.16 6.90
N ALA A 22 -1.24 3.16 7.77
CA ALA A 22 -0.04 2.62 8.40
C ALA A 22 -0.17 1.10 8.52
N GLY A 23 0.95 0.38 8.48
CA GLY A 23 0.95 -1.07 8.71
C GLY A 23 2.20 -1.78 8.23
N ARG A 24 2.02 -3.02 7.77
CA ARG A 24 3.10 -3.91 7.32
C ARG A 24 2.82 -4.46 5.92
N TYR A 25 3.88 -4.60 5.13
CA TYR A 25 3.88 -5.43 3.92
C TYR A 25 4.75 -6.65 4.13
N ASP A 26 4.24 -7.79 3.69
CA ASP A 26 5.03 -9.00 3.48
C ASP A 26 5.11 -9.25 1.97
N ASP A 27 6.33 -9.15 1.42
CA ASP A 27 6.60 -9.19 -0.01
C ASP A 27 7.29 -10.50 -0.41
N GLU A 28 6.79 -11.14 -1.47
CA GLU A 28 7.53 -12.13 -2.24
C GLU A 28 8.20 -11.44 -3.43
N LEU A 29 9.53 -11.59 -3.53
CA LEU A 29 10.33 -10.97 -4.57
C LEU A 29 10.88 -12.03 -5.53
N ASP A 30 10.87 -11.70 -6.82
CA ASP A 30 11.67 -12.38 -7.82
C ASP A 30 13.15 -12.05 -7.59
N GLY A 31 13.94 -13.06 -7.25
CA GLY A 31 15.35 -12.92 -6.86
C GLY A 31 16.27 -12.49 -8.00
N ASP A 32 15.87 -12.71 -9.25
CA ASP A 32 16.73 -12.42 -10.41
C ASP A 32 16.52 -11.01 -10.95
N VAL A 33 15.33 -10.43 -10.74
CA VAL A 33 14.92 -9.16 -11.38
C VAL A 33 14.42 -8.10 -10.40
N LEU A 34 14.51 -8.36 -9.09
CA LEU A 34 14.13 -7.43 -8.01
C LEU A 34 12.72 -6.85 -8.21
N ARG A 35 11.79 -7.73 -8.56
CA ARG A 35 10.38 -7.44 -8.81
C ARG A 35 9.53 -8.04 -7.69
N ILE A 36 8.48 -7.35 -7.27
CA ILE A 36 7.49 -7.93 -6.36
C ILE A 36 6.59 -8.88 -7.17
N ILE A 37 6.53 -10.14 -6.76
CA ILE A 37 5.63 -11.17 -7.28
C ILE A 37 4.28 -11.06 -6.55
N GLU A 38 4.32 -11.04 -5.22
CA GLU A 38 3.15 -10.94 -4.36
C GLU A 38 3.42 -9.97 -3.20
N ARG A 39 2.39 -9.24 -2.78
CA ARG A 39 2.38 -8.42 -1.57
C ARG A 39 1.14 -8.69 -0.76
N VAL A 40 1.33 -9.11 0.48
CA VAL A 40 0.26 -9.16 1.48
C VAL A 40 0.32 -7.91 2.35
N THR A 41 -0.82 -7.24 2.53
CA THR A 41 -0.91 -5.99 3.30
C THR A 41 -1.63 -6.22 4.62
N TYR A 42 -1.01 -5.80 5.71
CA TYR A 42 -1.56 -5.83 7.06
C TYR A 42 -1.76 -4.39 7.56
N PRO A 43 -2.94 -3.78 7.35
CA PRO A 43 -3.21 -2.43 7.81
C PRO A 43 -3.39 -2.39 9.32
N GLU A 44 -2.72 -1.43 9.98
CA GLU A 44 -2.92 -1.08 11.39
C GLU A 44 -3.86 0.14 11.52
N ILE A 45 -3.73 1.09 10.58
CA ILE A 45 -4.58 2.27 10.44
C ILE A 45 -4.91 2.42 8.96
N GLN A 46 -6.18 2.66 8.63
CA GLN A 46 -6.62 2.97 7.28
C GLN A 46 -7.81 3.93 7.35
N GLU A 47 -7.58 5.18 6.95
CA GLU A 47 -8.68 6.13 6.76
C GLU A 47 -9.49 5.73 5.50
N PRO A 48 -10.82 5.91 5.49
CA PRO A 48 -11.61 5.78 4.28
C PRO A 48 -11.15 6.86 3.29
N GLY A 49 -10.26 6.46 2.38
CA GLY A 49 -9.82 7.31 1.29
C GLY A 49 -10.94 7.62 0.30
N PRO A 50 -10.79 8.65 -0.54
CA PRO A 50 -11.65 8.81 -1.71
C PRO A 50 -11.58 7.49 -2.48
N ALA A 51 -12.71 6.78 -2.57
CA ALA A 51 -12.84 5.40 -3.01
C ALA A 51 -11.59 4.89 -3.76
N VAL A 52 -10.64 4.31 -3.01
CA VAL A 52 -9.60 3.48 -3.64
C VAL A 52 -10.40 2.45 -4.38
N CYS A 53 -10.40 2.50 -5.72
CA CYS A 53 -11.17 1.60 -6.57
C CYS A 53 -10.93 0.18 -6.06
N THR A 54 -11.91 -0.36 -5.35
CA THR A 54 -11.99 -1.73 -4.87
C THR A 54 -12.18 -2.71 -6.03
N ASP A 55 -11.90 -2.29 -7.25
CA ASP A 55 -11.97 -3.10 -8.44
C ASP A 55 -10.57 -3.54 -8.88
N LEU A 56 -9.92 -4.31 -8.00
CA LEU A 56 -8.72 -5.10 -8.34
C LEU A 56 -9.05 -6.27 -9.29
N SER A 57 -10.29 -6.41 -9.77
CA SER A 57 -10.69 -7.45 -10.72
C SER A 57 -10.25 -7.20 -12.17
N ARG A 58 -9.62 -6.05 -12.45
CA ARG A 58 -9.25 -5.62 -13.81
C ARG A 58 -7.77 -5.25 -14.03
N ALA A 59 -6.89 -5.55 -13.08
CA ALA A 59 -5.44 -5.29 -13.22
C ALA A 59 -4.61 -6.56 -13.51
N LEU A 60 -5.20 -7.54 -14.21
CA LEU A 60 -4.50 -8.69 -14.82
C LEU A 60 -4.91 -8.82 -16.29
#